data_AF-A0A832EVY1-F1
#
_entry.id   AF-A0A832EVY1-F1
#
_cell.length_a   1.000
_cell.length_b   1.000
_cell.length_c   1.000
_cell.angle_alpha   90.00
_cell.angle_beta   90.00
_cell.angle_gamma   90.00
#
_symmetry.space_group_name_H-M   'P 1'
#
loop_
_entity.id
_entity.type
_entity.pdbx_description
1 polymer ?
#
loop_
_entity_poly.entity_id
_entity_poly.type
_entity_poly.pdbx_seq_one_letter_code
_entity_poly.pdbx_strand_id
1 'polypeptide(L)'
;MEPLVATQLPTPSDPRSALTGVQVLPPRGLNTSVYLDLNRFSRHTAWAHGFMHAYALWLGPVLLAAVFVATYSVAWWRRSPRATALLILGGIGTVVALGLNQVVGHAAKELRPYVAHRDALVLVSKANDYSFPSDHSIVAGGLTVSILLVLGSRAWRRVWSSDHGGDARPGPRANAPEVVKVLAVVNLGLGLFLCFARVYVGAHYP
;
A
#
# COMPACT_ATOMS: atom_id res chain seq x y z
N MET A 1 -4.41 44.35 58.76
CA MET A 1 -4.85 43.98 57.41
C MET A 1 -3.62 43.59 56.61
N GLU A 2 -3.33 42.30 56.53
CA GLU A 2 -2.28 41.78 55.62
C GLU A 2 -2.81 41.73 54.18
N PRO A 3 -1.97 42.00 53.16
CA PRO A 3 -2.38 41.83 51.77
C PRO A 3 -2.41 40.34 51.40
N LEU A 4 -3.48 39.91 50.73
CA LEU A 4 -3.60 38.60 50.08
C LEU A 4 -2.48 38.43 49.04
N VAL A 5 -1.57 37.50 49.27
CA VAL A 5 -0.67 36.98 48.24
C VAL A 5 -1.50 36.08 47.33
N ALA A 6 -1.70 36.53 46.09
CA ALA A 6 -2.33 35.72 45.05
C ALA A 6 -1.41 34.54 44.69
N THR A 7 -1.78 33.34 45.10
CA THR A 7 -1.15 32.10 44.68
C THR A 7 -1.28 31.98 43.16
N GLN A 8 -0.18 32.19 42.42
CA GLN A 8 -0.14 31.94 40.99
C GLN A 8 -0.50 30.46 40.74
N LEU A 9 -1.60 30.24 40.02
CA LEU A 9 -1.93 28.92 39.48
C LEU A 9 -0.76 28.43 38.61
N PRO A 10 -0.34 27.17 38.72
CA PRO A 10 0.70 26.63 37.86
C PRO A 10 0.29 26.78 36.40
N THR A 11 1.15 27.42 35.62
CA THR A 11 1.05 27.49 34.15
C THR A 11 0.88 26.08 33.59
N PRO A 12 0.02 25.86 32.57
CA PRO A 12 -0.13 24.55 31.96
C PRO A 12 1.25 24.07 31.48
N SER A 13 1.63 22.89 31.96
CA SER A 13 2.84 22.19 31.55
C SER A 13 2.94 22.16 30.03
N ASP A 14 4.14 22.47 29.50
CA ASP A 14 4.45 22.31 28.08
C ASP A 14 3.96 20.93 27.63
N PRO A 15 3.07 20.80 26.62
CA PRO A 15 2.56 19.50 26.17
C PRO A 15 3.67 18.54 25.73
N ARG A 16 4.91 19.03 25.57
CA ARG A 16 6.11 18.21 25.40
C ARG A 16 6.45 17.32 26.60
N SER A 17 6.04 17.66 27.83
CA SER A 17 6.30 16.85 29.03
C SER A 17 5.40 15.60 29.11
N ALA A 18 4.30 15.56 28.36
CA ALA A 18 3.43 14.38 28.27
C ALA A 18 3.95 13.30 27.29
N LEU A 19 5.02 13.59 26.54
CA LEU A 19 5.59 12.71 25.52
C LEU A 19 6.94 12.08 25.92
N THR A 20 7.40 12.29 27.16
CA THR A 20 8.69 11.77 27.69
C THR A 20 8.63 10.27 28.03
N GLY A 21 8.23 9.44 27.06
CA GLY A 21 8.15 7.99 27.25
C GLY A 21 8.04 7.15 25.99
N VAL A 22 7.78 7.77 24.83
CA VAL A 22 7.83 7.06 23.54
C VAL A 22 9.15 7.44 22.88
N GLN A 23 10.07 6.49 22.74
CA GLN A 23 11.19 6.63 21.80
C GLN A 23 10.59 6.74 20.40
N VAL A 24 10.32 7.97 19.99
CA VAL A 24 10.03 8.27 18.60
C VAL A 24 11.39 8.47 17.93
N LEU A 25 11.74 7.59 17.00
CA LEU A 25 12.91 7.82 16.15
C LEU A 25 12.67 9.13 15.37
N PRO A 26 13.42 10.21 15.64
CA PRO A 26 13.28 11.43 14.85
C PRO A 26 13.66 11.10 13.40
N PRO A 27 12.89 11.56 12.39
CA PRO A 27 13.19 11.26 11.00
C PRO A 27 14.56 11.83 10.65
N ARG A 28 15.54 10.95 10.48
CA ARG A 28 16.90 11.27 10.05
C ARG A 28 17.32 10.24 9.01
N GLY A 29 18.13 10.69 8.06
CA GLY A 29 18.65 9.82 7.00
C GLY A 29 17.79 9.82 5.73
N LEU A 30 17.99 8.80 4.91
CA LEU A 30 17.54 8.73 3.52
C LEU A 30 16.01 8.86 3.37
N ASN A 31 15.23 8.24 4.26
CA ASN A 31 13.76 8.29 4.19
C ASN A 31 13.23 9.72 4.30
N THR A 32 13.84 10.53 5.16
CA THR A 32 13.44 11.93 5.36
C THR A 32 13.80 12.78 4.16
N SER A 33 15.01 12.66 3.63
CA SER A 33 15.42 13.46 2.46
C SER A 33 14.57 13.12 1.24
N VAL A 34 14.38 11.82 0.96
CA VAL A 34 13.55 11.37 -0.18
C VAL A 34 12.08 11.78 0.01
N TYR A 35 11.54 11.68 1.23
CA TYR A 35 10.20 12.17 1.52
C TYR A 35 10.05 13.67 1.25
N LEU A 36 10.99 14.49 1.73
CA LEU A 36 10.91 15.95 1.54
C LEU A 36 11.06 16.35 0.07
N ASP A 37 11.90 15.64 -0.70
CA ASP A 37 12.02 15.84 -2.15
C ASP A 37 10.72 15.48 -2.88
N LEU A 38 10.13 14.33 -2.54
CA LEU A 38 8.83 13.92 -3.09
C LEU A 38 7.70 14.86 -2.67
N ASN A 39 7.70 15.35 -1.43
CA ASN A 39 6.71 16.31 -0.95
C ASN A 39 6.85 17.67 -1.65
N ARG A 40 8.09 18.10 -1.93
CA ARG A 40 8.37 19.28 -2.77
C ARG A 40 7.88 19.07 -4.19
N PHE A 41 8.14 17.89 -4.78
CA PHE A 41 7.58 17.53 -6.09
C PHE A 41 6.05 17.64 -6.08
N SER A 42 5.37 17.06 -5.08
CA SER A 42 3.91 17.16 -4.93
C SER A 42 3.43 18.62 -4.89
N ARG A 43 4.17 19.52 -4.24
CA ARG A 43 3.84 20.96 -4.20
C ARG A 43 3.90 21.61 -5.58
N HIS A 44 4.81 21.19 -6.45
CA HIS A 44 4.94 21.70 -7.81
C HIS A 44 3.98 21.05 -8.81
N THR A 45 3.30 19.97 -8.44
CA THR A 45 2.34 19.25 -9.29
C THR A 45 0.91 19.32 -8.76
N ALA A 46 0.47 20.53 -8.39
CA ALA A 46 -0.89 20.79 -7.87
C ALA A 46 -2.02 20.26 -8.77
N TRP A 47 -1.82 20.30 -10.09
CA TRP A 47 -2.76 19.76 -11.08
C TRP A 47 -3.07 18.26 -10.88
N ALA A 48 -2.15 17.49 -10.26
CA ALA A 48 -2.31 16.07 -10.03
C ALA A 48 -2.94 15.73 -8.66
N HIS A 49 -3.15 16.72 -7.77
CA HIS A 49 -3.58 16.47 -6.38
C HIS A 49 -4.88 15.68 -6.29
N GLY A 50 -5.90 16.07 -7.05
CA GLY A 50 -7.20 15.38 -7.02
C GLY A 50 -7.10 13.91 -7.44
N PHE A 51 -6.35 13.63 -8.51
CA PHE A 51 -6.11 12.27 -8.98
C PHE A 51 -5.31 11.46 -7.96
N MET A 52 -4.20 12.01 -7.46
CA MET A 52 -3.33 11.31 -6.50
C MET A 52 -4.04 11.04 -5.17
N HIS A 53 -4.89 11.97 -4.72
CA HIS A 53 -5.75 11.78 -3.55
C HIS A 53 -6.74 10.61 -3.76
N ALA A 54 -7.47 10.61 -4.87
CA ALA A 54 -8.42 9.55 -5.19
C ALA A 54 -7.72 8.19 -5.34
N TYR A 55 -6.58 8.16 -6.04
CA TYR A 55 -5.77 6.96 -6.24
C TYR A 55 -5.24 6.40 -4.92
N ALA A 56 -4.70 7.25 -4.06
CA ALA A 56 -4.11 6.87 -2.78
C ALA A 56 -5.13 6.40 -1.73
N LEU A 57 -6.42 6.76 -1.86
CA LEU A 57 -7.46 6.40 -0.90
C LEU A 57 -8.32 5.22 -1.33
N TRP A 58 -8.77 5.20 -2.58
CA TRP A 58 -9.78 4.21 -2.99
C TRP A 58 -9.55 3.65 -4.39
N LEU A 59 -9.19 4.47 -5.37
CA LEU A 59 -9.10 4.02 -6.76
C LEU A 59 -7.98 2.97 -6.93
N GLY A 60 -6.80 3.19 -6.34
CA GLY A 60 -5.69 2.22 -6.39
C GLY A 60 -6.06 0.86 -5.79
N PRO A 61 -6.51 0.78 -4.52
CA PRO A 61 -6.98 -0.46 -3.91
C PRO A 61 -8.10 -1.17 -4.69
N VAL A 62 -9.07 -0.40 -5.21
CA VAL A 62 -10.18 -0.96 -6.02
C VAL A 62 -9.65 -1.56 -7.32
N LEU A 63 -8.74 -0.88 -8.02
CA LEU A 63 -8.14 -1.40 -9.26
C LEU A 63 -7.31 -2.67 -9.01
N LEU A 64 -6.54 -2.71 -7.92
CA LEU A 64 -5.79 -3.91 -7.52
C LEU A 64 -6.74 -5.09 -7.23
N ALA A 65 -7.79 -4.84 -6.45
CA ALA A 65 -8.80 -5.86 -6.17
C ALA A 65 -9.52 -6.32 -7.46
N ALA A 66 -9.83 -5.41 -8.37
CA ALA A 66 -10.47 -5.72 -9.64
C ALA A 66 -9.58 -6.61 -10.53
N VAL A 67 -8.28 -6.30 -10.63
CA VAL A 67 -7.32 -7.12 -11.40
C VAL A 67 -7.12 -8.49 -10.75
N PHE A 68 -7.10 -8.56 -9.42
CA PHE A 68 -7.05 -9.82 -8.69
C PHE A 68 -8.30 -10.68 -8.95
N VAL A 69 -9.49 -10.09 -8.87
CA VAL A 69 -10.76 -10.78 -9.19
C VAL A 69 -10.78 -11.21 -10.65
N ALA A 70 -10.32 -10.38 -11.59
CA ALA A 70 -10.22 -10.77 -12.99
C ALA A 70 -9.30 -11.98 -13.19
N THR A 71 -8.14 -12.00 -12.51
CA THR A 71 -7.22 -13.14 -12.52
C THR A 71 -7.88 -14.41 -11.95
N TYR A 72 -8.66 -14.26 -10.87
CA TYR A 72 -9.45 -15.34 -10.29
C TYR A 72 -10.52 -15.87 -11.25
N SER A 73 -11.28 -14.99 -11.91
CA SER A 73 -12.29 -15.36 -12.90
C SER A 73 -11.67 -16.13 -14.06
N VAL A 74 -10.50 -15.70 -14.55
CA VAL A 74 -9.74 -16.44 -15.57
C VAL A 74 -9.36 -17.84 -15.07
N ALA A 75 -8.79 -17.96 -13.86
CA ALA A 75 -8.43 -19.26 -13.29
C ALA A 75 -9.65 -20.18 -13.10
N TRP A 76 -10.78 -19.62 -12.65
CA TRP A 76 -12.04 -20.32 -12.44
C TRP A 76 -12.65 -20.85 -13.73
N TRP A 77 -12.81 -20.01 -14.75
CA TRP A 77 -13.37 -20.41 -16.05
C TRP A 77 -12.50 -21.42 -16.77
N ARG A 78 -11.19 -21.41 -16.50
CA ARG A 78 -10.23 -22.41 -16.99
C ARG A 78 -10.25 -23.72 -16.22
N ARG A 79 -11.04 -23.83 -15.14
CA ARG A 79 -11.07 -24.99 -14.26
C ARG A 79 -9.66 -25.37 -13.78
N SER A 80 -8.88 -24.36 -13.38
CA SER A 80 -7.51 -24.53 -12.87
C SER A 80 -7.50 -24.53 -11.34
N PRO A 81 -7.75 -25.68 -10.67
CA PRO A 81 -7.93 -25.73 -9.21
C PRO A 81 -6.70 -25.22 -8.45
N ARG A 82 -5.49 -25.49 -8.98
CA ARG A 82 -4.25 -25.00 -8.35
C ARG A 82 -4.14 -23.47 -8.40
N ALA A 83 -4.47 -22.85 -9.53
CA ALA A 83 -4.42 -21.38 -9.64
C ALA A 83 -5.49 -20.73 -8.76
N THR A 84 -6.71 -21.27 -8.77
CA THR A 84 -7.80 -20.84 -7.89
C THR A 84 -7.39 -20.93 -6.42
N ALA A 85 -6.77 -22.04 -6.00
CA ALA A 85 -6.29 -22.22 -4.63
C ALA A 85 -5.19 -21.22 -4.25
N LEU A 86 -4.23 -20.94 -5.15
CA LEU A 86 -3.19 -19.95 -4.91
C LEU A 86 -3.75 -18.53 -4.75
N LEU A 87 -4.80 -18.18 -5.51
CA LEU A 87 -5.47 -16.89 -5.37
C LEU A 87 -6.24 -16.83 -4.06
N ILE A 88 -7.05 -17.83 -3.71
CA ILE A 88 -7.77 -17.87 -2.44
C ILE A 88 -6.80 -17.74 -1.26
N LEU A 89 -5.74 -18.56 -1.24
CA LEU A 89 -4.71 -18.51 -0.21
C LEU A 89 -3.98 -17.18 -0.19
N GLY A 90 -3.73 -16.56 -1.35
CA GLY A 90 -3.13 -15.23 -1.43
C GLY A 90 -4.03 -14.13 -0.89
N GLY A 91 -5.34 -14.20 -1.13
CA GLY A 91 -6.32 -13.28 -0.53
C GLY A 91 -6.36 -13.41 0.98
N ILE A 92 -6.45 -14.65 1.49
CA ILE A 92 -6.37 -14.93 2.94
C ILE A 92 -5.04 -14.45 3.51
N GLY A 93 -3.93 -14.75 2.84
CA GLY A 93 -2.58 -14.32 3.23
C GLY A 93 -2.45 -12.80 3.29
N THR A 94 -3.12 -12.07 2.40
CA THR A 94 -3.15 -10.60 2.41
C THR A 94 -3.88 -10.07 3.66
N VAL A 95 -5.01 -10.68 4.03
CA VAL A 95 -5.74 -10.33 5.26
C VAL A 95 -4.91 -10.65 6.50
N VAL A 96 -4.25 -11.81 6.54
CA VAL A 96 -3.34 -12.17 7.64
C VAL A 96 -2.18 -11.18 7.72
N ALA A 97 -1.60 -10.79 6.58
CA ALA A 97 -0.53 -9.81 6.52
C ALA A 97 -0.98 -8.44 7.04
N LEU A 98 -2.23 -8.02 6.80
CA LEU A 98 -2.79 -6.81 7.41
C LEU A 98 -2.88 -6.92 8.94
N GLY A 99 -3.32 -8.07 9.45
CA GLY A 99 -3.32 -8.31 10.90
C GLY A 99 -1.92 -8.21 11.51
N LEU A 100 -0.93 -8.83 10.86
CA LEU A 100 0.48 -8.72 11.26
C LEU A 100 1.01 -7.29 11.11
N ASN A 101 0.55 -6.54 10.10
CA ASN A 101 0.93 -5.15 9.87
C ASN A 101 0.59 -4.28 11.08
N GLN A 102 -0.58 -4.51 11.68
CA GLN A 102 -0.98 -3.80 12.90
C GLN A 102 -0.03 -4.12 14.06
N VAL A 103 0.37 -5.38 14.25
CA VAL A 103 1.34 -5.77 15.29
C VAL A 103 2.69 -5.07 15.07
N VAL A 104 3.21 -5.10 13.84
CA VAL A 104 4.47 -4.43 13.48
C VAL A 104 4.38 -2.93 13.71
N GLY A 105 3.28 -2.29 13.33
CA GLY A 105 3.09 -0.86 13.53
C GLY A 105 3.06 -0.46 15.00
N HIS A 106 2.40 -1.24 15.86
CA HIS A 106 2.39 -0.99 17.31
C HIS A 106 3.77 -1.24 17.96
N ALA A 107 4.61 -2.08 17.37
CA ALA A 107 5.99 -2.28 17.82
C ALA A 107 6.91 -1.15 17.36
N ALA A 108 6.83 -0.74 16.10
CA ALA A 108 7.70 0.28 15.49
C ALA A 108 7.35 1.71 15.93
N LYS A 109 6.05 1.99 16.11
CA LYS A 109 5.51 3.29 16.54
C LYS A 109 5.97 4.49 15.72
N GLU A 110 6.22 4.29 14.42
CA GLU A 110 6.72 5.35 13.55
C GLU A 110 5.65 6.43 13.33
N LEU A 111 6.01 7.69 13.60
CA LEU A 111 5.10 8.82 13.40
C LEU A 111 4.85 9.07 11.91
N ARG A 112 3.63 9.46 11.58
CA ARG A 112 3.25 9.92 10.25
C ARG A 112 4.07 11.15 9.83
N PRO A 113 4.42 11.31 8.54
CA PRO A 113 5.23 12.44 8.09
C PRO A 113 4.64 13.80 8.45
N TYR A 114 3.31 13.95 8.40
CA TYR A 114 2.61 15.17 8.75
C TYR A 114 2.58 15.50 10.25
N VAL A 115 2.98 14.57 11.11
CA VAL A 115 3.20 14.82 12.55
C VAL A 115 4.63 15.30 12.77
N ALA A 116 5.60 14.67 12.09
CA ALA A 116 7.01 14.99 12.23
C ALA A 116 7.44 16.26 11.48
N HIS A 117 6.77 16.60 10.37
CA HIS A 117 7.07 17.74 9.51
C HIS A 117 5.86 18.67 9.41
N ARG A 118 5.87 19.77 10.17
CA ARG A 118 4.74 20.71 10.24
C ARG A 118 4.40 21.35 8.89
N ASP A 119 5.42 21.58 8.07
CA ASP A 119 5.28 22.19 6.76
C ASP A 119 5.17 21.14 5.64
N ALA A 120 4.88 19.87 5.94
CA ALA A 120 4.59 18.91 4.90
C ALA A 120 3.26 19.24 4.22
N LEU A 121 3.22 19.16 2.89
CA LEU A 121 1.96 19.12 2.15
C LEU A 121 1.27 17.79 2.45
N VAL A 122 0.01 17.84 2.85
CA VAL A 122 -0.81 16.66 3.14
C VAL A 122 -2.10 16.78 2.34
N LEU A 123 -2.37 15.76 1.53
CA LEU A 123 -3.52 15.76 0.63
C LEU A 123 -4.65 14.83 1.12
N VAL A 124 -4.44 14.11 2.23
CA VAL A 124 -5.40 13.19 2.84
C VAL A 124 -5.78 13.65 4.24
N SER A 125 -6.88 13.12 4.78
CA SER A 125 -7.21 13.29 6.19
C SER A 125 -6.12 12.69 7.09
N LYS A 126 -5.86 13.35 8.22
CA LYS A 126 -4.89 12.87 9.21
C LYS A 126 -5.48 11.65 9.92
N ALA A 127 -4.83 10.50 9.77
CA ALA A 127 -5.14 9.28 10.48
C ALA A 127 -4.47 9.25 11.86
N ASN A 128 -5.05 8.49 12.79
CA ASN A 128 -4.60 8.31 14.18
C ASN A 128 -3.93 6.95 14.40
N ASP A 129 -3.07 6.56 13.48
CA ASP A 129 -2.36 5.29 13.42
C ASP A 129 -0.88 5.52 13.04
N TYR A 130 -0.10 4.44 12.99
CA TYR A 130 1.32 4.49 12.70
C TYR A 130 1.63 4.58 11.20
N SER A 131 2.77 5.19 10.87
CA SER A 131 3.22 5.36 9.49
C SER A 131 3.78 4.08 8.88
N PHE A 132 4.27 3.15 9.70
CA PHE A 132 4.98 1.98 9.22
C PHE A 132 4.40 0.69 9.79
N PRO A 133 4.27 -0.35 8.96
CA PRO A 133 4.27 -0.33 7.48
C PRO A 133 2.91 0.17 6.92
N SER A 134 2.87 0.57 5.64
CA SER A 134 1.63 1.05 5.03
C SER A 134 0.65 -0.09 4.71
N ASP A 135 -0.58 -0.02 5.22
CA ASP A 135 -1.64 -0.99 4.88
C ASP A 135 -1.88 -1.11 3.37
N HIS A 136 -1.81 0.00 2.64
CA HIS A 136 -1.99 0.01 1.18
C HIS A 136 -0.87 -0.76 0.47
N SER A 137 0.37 -0.64 0.96
CA SER A 137 1.51 -1.40 0.44
C SER A 137 1.40 -2.89 0.76
N ILE A 138 0.86 -3.24 1.94
CA ILE A 138 0.59 -4.65 2.30
C ILE A 138 -0.46 -5.27 1.37
N VAL A 139 -1.56 -4.55 1.11
CA VAL A 139 -2.58 -5.00 0.14
C VAL A 139 -1.97 -5.14 -1.26
N ALA A 140 -1.28 -4.11 -1.74
CA ALA A 140 -0.66 -4.12 -3.06
C ALA A 140 0.33 -5.27 -3.24
N GLY A 141 1.21 -5.50 -2.25
CA GLY A 141 2.18 -6.57 -2.25
C GLY A 141 1.52 -7.95 -2.20
N GLY A 142 0.59 -8.17 -1.27
CA GLY A 142 -0.09 -9.45 -1.09
C GLY A 142 -0.84 -9.91 -2.34
N LEU A 143 -1.65 -9.01 -2.94
CA LEU A 143 -2.39 -9.31 -4.16
C LEU A 143 -1.45 -9.55 -5.35
N THR A 144 -0.40 -8.72 -5.50
CA THR A 144 0.57 -8.86 -6.61
C THR A 144 1.35 -10.18 -6.51
N VAL A 145 1.86 -10.52 -5.33
CA VAL A 145 2.58 -11.78 -5.10
C VAL A 145 1.69 -12.97 -5.39
N SER A 146 0.42 -12.94 -4.98
CA SER A 146 -0.51 -14.02 -5.28
C SER A 146 -0.68 -14.26 -6.79
N ILE A 147 -0.84 -13.18 -7.58
CA ILE A 147 -0.94 -13.27 -9.05
C ILE A 147 0.38 -13.78 -9.66
N LEU A 148 1.53 -13.30 -9.17
CA LEU A 148 2.85 -13.77 -9.63
C LEU A 148 3.08 -15.26 -9.32
N LEU A 149 2.59 -15.75 -8.17
CA LEU A 149 2.65 -17.18 -7.84
C LEU A 149 1.80 -18.03 -8.79
N VAL A 150 0.65 -17.53 -9.24
CA VAL A 150 -0.14 -18.18 -10.29
C VAL A 150 0.68 -18.29 -11.58
N LEU A 151 1.25 -17.17 -12.04
CA LEU A 151 2.08 -17.10 -13.24
C LEU A 151 3.29 -18.05 -13.17
N GLY A 152 3.94 -18.12 -12.01
CA GLY A 152 5.09 -18.98 -11.75
C GLY A 152 4.74 -20.46 -11.49
N SER A 153 3.47 -20.84 -11.41
CA SER A 153 3.06 -22.21 -11.08
C SER A 153 3.17 -23.18 -12.28
N ARG A 154 3.54 -24.44 -12.02
CA ARG A 154 3.57 -25.50 -13.05
C ARG A 154 2.19 -25.76 -13.69
N ALA A 155 1.10 -25.43 -12.99
CA ALA A 155 -0.25 -25.52 -13.54
C ALA A 155 -0.45 -24.52 -14.69
N TRP A 156 0.17 -23.33 -14.60
CA TRP A 156 0.12 -22.33 -15.65
C TRP A 156 1.04 -22.67 -16.83
N ARG A 157 2.22 -23.24 -16.57
CA ARG A 157 3.17 -23.68 -17.61
C ARG A 157 2.66 -24.84 -18.48
N ARG A 158 1.85 -25.75 -17.94
CA ARG A 158 1.30 -26.89 -18.71
C ARG A 158 0.22 -26.47 -19.72
N VAL A 159 -0.47 -25.35 -19.50
CA VAL A 159 -1.41 -24.79 -20.50
C VAL A 159 -0.65 -24.23 -21.71
N TRP A 160 0.55 -23.69 -21.50
CA TRP A 160 1.40 -23.17 -22.58
C TRP A 160 1.90 -24.28 -23.52
N SER A 161 2.40 -25.40 -22.98
CA SER A 161 3.01 -26.45 -23.80
C SER A 161 2.04 -27.17 -24.75
N SER A 162 0.76 -27.22 -24.40
CA SER A 162 -0.25 -27.94 -25.19
C SER A 162 -0.74 -27.20 -26.43
N ASP A 163 -0.46 -25.89 -26.53
CA ASP A 163 -1.05 -25.00 -27.54
C ASP A 163 -0.13 -24.77 -28.75
N HIS A 164 1.15 -25.16 -28.67
CA HIS A 164 2.16 -24.92 -29.71
C HIS A 164 2.34 -26.13 -30.67
N GLY A 165 1.40 -27.07 -30.69
CA GLY A 165 1.54 -28.39 -31.34
C GLY A 165 0.66 -28.66 -32.58
N GLY A 166 -0.04 -27.68 -33.15
CA GLY A 166 -0.81 -27.93 -34.38
C GLY A 166 -1.46 -26.69 -35.00
N ASP A 167 -1.55 -26.69 -36.34
CA ASP A 167 -2.11 -25.66 -37.24
C ASP A 167 -3.61 -25.35 -37.03
N ALA A 168 -4.00 -24.92 -35.82
CA ALA A 168 -5.34 -24.45 -35.53
C ALA A 168 -5.34 -22.95 -35.18
N ARG A 169 -6.27 -22.19 -35.76
CA ARG A 169 -6.48 -20.78 -35.40
C ARG A 169 -6.73 -20.69 -33.88
N PRO A 170 -6.00 -19.83 -33.14
CA PRO A 170 -6.11 -19.78 -31.68
C PRO A 170 -7.54 -19.43 -31.27
N GLY A 171 -8.23 -20.35 -30.59
CA GLY A 171 -9.52 -20.07 -29.96
C GLY A 171 -9.34 -19.14 -28.76
N PRO A 172 -10.44 -18.64 -28.13
CA PRO A 172 -10.38 -17.79 -26.93
C PRO A 172 -9.60 -18.42 -25.76
N ARG A 173 -9.36 -19.74 -25.83
CA ARG A 173 -8.58 -20.49 -24.86
C ARG A 173 -7.05 -20.38 -25.07
N ALA A 174 -6.54 -19.99 -26.23
CA ALA A 174 -5.11 -19.89 -26.43
C ALA A 174 -4.45 -18.74 -25.62
N ASN A 175 -5.17 -17.63 -25.43
CA ASN A 175 -4.58 -16.38 -24.94
C ASN A 175 -4.48 -16.24 -23.40
N ALA A 176 -4.94 -17.19 -22.58
CA ALA A 176 -4.92 -17.00 -21.11
C ALA A 176 -3.55 -16.85 -20.47
N PRO A 177 -2.49 -17.55 -20.92
CA PRO A 177 -1.15 -17.33 -20.39
C PRO A 177 -0.72 -15.88 -20.58
N GLU A 178 -1.00 -15.30 -21.76
CA GLU A 178 -0.72 -13.90 -22.07
C GLU A 178 -1.61 -12.95 -21.26
N VAL A 179 -2.90 -13.25 -21.11
CA VAL A 179 -3.81 -12.44 -20.29
C VAL A 179 -3.34 -12.39 -18.84
N VAL A 180 -2.96 -13.51 -18.22
CA VAL A 180 -2.50 -13.48 -16.81
C VAL A 180 -1.12 -12.83 -16.65
N LYS A 181 -0.22 -12.96 -17.64
CA LYS A 181 1.02 -12.16 -17.67
C LYS A 181 0.69 -10.66 -17.68
N VAL A 182 -0.20 -10.22 -18.55
CA VAL A 182 -0.63 -8.83 -18.63
C VAL A 182 -1.26 -8.38 -17.31
N LEU A 183 -2.19 -9.15 -16.76
CA LEU A 183 -2.82 -8.84 -15.47
C LEU A 183 -1.77 -8.74 -14.34
N ALA A 184 -0.75 -9.60 -14.32
CA ALA A 184 0.33 -9.53 -13.35
C ALA A 184 1.16 -8.23 -13.48
N VAL A 185 1.54 -7.86 -14.69
CA VAL A 185 2.28 -6.61 -14.97
C VAL A 185 1.44 -5.39 -14.61
N VAL A 186 0.16 -5.40 -14.99
CA VAL A 186 -0.79 -4.34 -14.64
C VAL A 186 -0.93 -4.22 -13.13
N ASN A 187 -1.12 -5.32 -12.40
CA ASN A 187 -1.26 -5.30 -10.96
C ASN A 187 0.00 -4.78 -10.26
N LEU A 188 1.19 -5.20 -10.73
CA LEU A 188 2.47 -4.72 -10.22
C LEU A 188 2.62 -3.20 -10.44
N GLY A 189 2.32 -2.71 -11.65
CA GLY A 189 2.36 -1.28 -11.97
C GLY A 189 1.40 -0.47 -11.11
N LEU A 190 0.15 -0.93 -10.96
CA LEU A 190 -0.85 -0.29 -10.10
C LEU A 190 -0.42 -0.26 -8.64
N GLY A 191 0.19 -1.36 -8.15
CA GLY A 191 0.65 -1.50 -6.77
C GLY A 191 1.83 -0.60 -6.45
N LEU A 192 2.84 -0.55 -7.34
CA LEU A 192 3.97 0.36 -7.21
C LEU A 192 3.51 1.82 -7.26
N PHE A 193 2.60 2.13 -8.17
CA PHE A 193 2.03 3.48 -8.25
C PHE A 193 1.21 3.83 -7.00
N LEU A 194 0.55 2.85 -6.38
CA LEU A 194 -0.15 3.06 -5.10
C LEU A 194 0.83 3.39 -3.99
N CYS A 195 1.93 2.64 -3.85
CA CYS A 195 2.99 2.94 -2.89
C CYS A 195 3.53 4.36 -3.08
N PHE A 196 3.84 4.74 -4.32
CA PHE A 196 4.26 6.11 -4.66
C PHE A 196 3.20 7.13 -4.26
N ALA A 197 1.93 6.89 -4.58
CA ALA A 197 0.84 7.80 -4.27
C ALA A 197 0.67 8.02 -2.76
N ARG A 198 0.90 6.99 -1.93
CA ARG A 198 0.88 7.10 -0.46
C ARG A 198 1.95 8.06 0.07
N VAL A 199 3.12 8.12 -0.57
CA VAL A 199 4.17 9.09 -0.23
C VAL A 199 3.82 10.48 -0.78
N TYR A 200 3.37 10.54 -2.03
CA TYR A 200 2.99 11.79 -2.71
C TYR A 200 1.96 12.60 -1.92
N VAL A 201 0.94 11.94 -1.36
CA VAL A 201 -0.12 12.59 -0.57
C VAL A 201 0.29 12.95 0.86
N GLY A 202 1.56 12.70 1.23
CA GLY A 202 2.11 13.02 2.54
C GLY A 202 1.75 12.04 3.66
N ALA A 203 1.22 10.85 3.32
CA ALA A 203 0.71 9.92 4.32
C ALA A 203 1.75 8.96 4.90
N HIS A 204 2.79 8.64 4.12
CA HIS A 204 3.84 7.67 4.48
C HIS A 204 5.22 8.15 4.00
N TYR A 205 6.27 7.63 4.63
CA TYR A 205 7.63 7.71 4.10
C TYR A 205 7.83 6.67 2.96
N PRO A 206 8.84 6.86 2.09
CA PRO A 206 9.25 5.89 1.07
C PRO A 206 9.61 4.51 1.61
#